data_AF-W1SCV0-F1
#
_entry.id   AF-W1SCV0-F1
#
_cell.length_a   1.000
_cell.length_b   1.000
_cell.length_c   1.000
_cell.angle_alpha   90.00
_cell.angle_beta   90.00
_cell.angle_gamma   90.00
#
_symmetry.space_group_name_H-M   'P 1'
#
loop_
_entity.id
_entity.type
_entity.pdbx_description
1 polymer ?
#
loop_
_entity_poly.entity_id
_entity_poly.type
_entity_poly.pdbx_seq_one_letter_code
_entity_poly.pdbx_strand_id
1 'polypeptide(L)'
;MAILESDSPVGEYSRIADEVLRCMPNSRRYPKPAAEAVRSFLMIRLGIHLGVRQRNMRELLFCPRDEAPMSERQLEMRRCGELRWSNKDKGWEVLIPAAAFKNATSSFFGNRSFRYMLPDLGDLYHYIEAHIRVHRTVLLGEACDPGTFFVKTAKSTSQNAAYGQSSFYEAWRLTIQRYGIYNPYTGRGAIRGLLPHGPHNIRDVLATHVLKETGSYEQAGYAIQDTADAVAQHYGRFLPENKVALAAKVINRVWEAA
;
A
#
# COMPACT_ATOMS: atom_id res chain seq x y z
N MET A 1 -15.80 -4.11 10.04
CA MET A 1 -14.79 -3.04 10.19
C MET A 1 -14.04 -3.14 11.52
N ALA A 2 -13.81 -4.36 12.05
CA ALA A 2 -13.14 -4.57 13.35
C ALA A 2 -11.75 -3.93 13.46
N ILE A 3 -11.02 -3.79 12.34
CA ILE A 3 -9.69 -3.17 12.31
C ILE A 3 -9.73 -1.69 12.71
N LEU A 4 -10.78 -0.95 12.32
CA LEU A 4 -10.86 0.49 12.60
C LEU A 4 -11.14 0.77 14.08
N GLU A 5 -11.65 -0.22 14.81
CA GLU A 5 -11.95 -0.12 16.25
C GLU A 5 -10.70 -0.37 17.10
N SER A 6 -9.69 -1.08 16.58
CA SER A 6 -8.40 -1.30 17.26
C SER A 6 -7.67 0.00 17.61
N ASP A 7 -6.90 -0.03 18.69
CA ASP A 7 -5.99 1.04 19.10
C ASP A 7 -4.98 1.38 18.01
N SER A 8 -4.49 0.36 17.30
CA SER A 8 -3.57 0.53 16.16
C SER A 8 -4.15 -0.11 14.89
N PRO A 9 -5.01 0.61 14.13
CA PRO A 9 -5.60 0.07 12.91
C PRO A 9 -4.54 -0.36 11.87
N VAL A 10 -3.48 0.43 11.70
CA VAL A 10 -2.37 0.09 10.79
C VAL A 10 -1.58 -1.11 11.32
N GLY A 11 -1.29 -1.17 12.61
CA GLY A 11 -0.60 -2.32 13.22
C GLY A 11 -1.38 -3.62 13.12
N GLU A 12 -2.71 -3.56 13.24
CA GLU A 12 -3.57 -4.72 13.02
C GLU A 12 -3.59 -5.15 11.56
N TYR A 13 -3.69 -4.19 10.63
CA TYR A 13 -3.70 -4.45 9.18
C TYR A 13 -2.34 -4.96 8.67
N SER A 14 -1.23 -4.52 9.24
CA SER A 14 0.12 -4.95 8.82
C SER A 14 0.36 -6.44 9.04
N ARG A 15 -0.31 -7.06 10.03
CA ARG A 15 -0.25 -8.51 10.27
C ARG A 15 -0.67 -9.35 9.05
N ILE A 16 -1.46 -8.79 8.14
CA ILE A 16 -1.80 -9.45 6.87
C ILE A 16 -0.53 -9.71 6.05
N ALA A 17 0.41 -8.77 6.02
CA ALA A 17 1.67 -8.94 5.31
C ALA A 17 2.53 -10.05 5.96
N ASP A 18 2.57 -10.11 7.28
CA ASP A 18 3.29 -11.16 8.01
C ASP A 18 2.68 -12.55 7.74
N GLU A 19 1.35 -12.63 7.72
CA GLU A 19 0.63 -13.86 7.39
C GLU A 19 0.88 -14.34 5.96
N VAL A 20 1.02 -13.41 5.00
CA VAL A 20 1.42 -13.73 3.62
C VAL A 20 2.77 -14.43 3.60
N LEU A 21 3.77 -13.85 4.28
CA LEU A 21 5.13 -14.41 4.32
C LEU A 21 5.17 -15.74 5.09
N ARG A 22 4.46 -15.83 6.22
CA ARG A 22 4.35 -17.06 7.01
C ARG A 22 3.76 -18.21 6.19
N CYS A 23 2.82 -17.91 5.30
CA CYS A 23 2.17 -18.90 4.43
C CYS A 23 2.85 -19.04 3.05
N MET A 24 3.94 -18.32 2.79
CA MET A 24 4.60 -18.31 1.49
C MET A 24 5.17 -19.69 1.17
N PRO A 25 4.83 -20.30 0.02
CA PRO A 25 5.41 -21.56 -0.40
C PRO A 25 6.91 -21.44 -0.67
N ASN A 26 7.63 -22.55 -0.54
CA ASN A 26 9.05 -22.59 -0.91
C ASN A 26 9.22 -22.24 -2.41
N SER A 27 9.97 -21.18 -2.70
CA SER A 27 10.13 -20.63 -4.05
C SER A 27 10.83 -21.57 -5.03
N ARG A 28 11.68 -22.49 -4.56
CA ARG A 28 12.33 -23.48 -5.43
C ARG A 28 11.36 -24.58 -5.86
N ARG A 29 10.48 -25.01 -4.96
CA ARG A 29 9.49 -26.08 -5.25
C ARG A 29 8.22 -25.57 -5.91
N TYR A 30 7.78 -24.36 -5.53
CA TYR A 30 6.54 -23.74 -5.98
C TYR A 30 6.78 -22.27 -6.39
N PRO A 31 7.55 -22.03 -7.48
CA PRO A 31 7.99 -20.68 -7.85
C PRO A 31 6.83 -19.73 -8.13
N LYS A 32 5.80 -20.21 -8.81
CA LYS A 32 4.62 -19.41 -9.17
C LYS A 32 3.77 -19.03 -7.94
N PRO A 33 3.35 -19.97 -7.07
CA PRO A 33 2.69 -19.61 -5.81
C PRO A 33 3.52 -18.68 -4.90
N ALA A 34 4.85 -18.86 -4.85
CA ALA A 34 5.73 -17.97 -4.10
C ALA A 34 5.75 -16.55 -4.70
N ALA A 35 5.83 -16.44 -6.04
CA ALA A 35 5.74 -15.16 -6.74
C ALA A 35 4.40 -14.44 -6.50
N GLU A 36 3.29 -15.19 -6.45
CA GLU A 36 1.99 -14.63 -6.11
C GLU A 36 1.92 -14.15 -4.66
N ALA A 37 2.55 -14.87 -3.73
CA ALA A 37 2.65 -14.45 -2.33
C ALA A 37 3.50 -13.18 -2.18
N VAL A 38 4.66 -13.09 -2.81
CA VAL A 38 5.49 -11.86 -2.79
C VAL A 38 4.74 -10.67 -3.40
N ARG A 39 4.02 -10.87 -4.51
CA ARG A 39 3.14 -9.83 -5.08
C ARG A 39 2.09 -9.38 -4.06
N SER A 40 1.39 -10.31 -3.40
CA SER A 40 0.39 -10.00 -2.36
C SER A 40 1.00 -9.26 -1.17
N PHE A 41 2.18 -9.66 -0.70
CA PHE A 41 2.92 -8.99 0.36
C PHE A 41 3.21 -7.54 -0.01
N LEU A 42 3.77 -7.31 -1.20
CA LEU A 42 4.11 -5.98 -1.69
C LEU A 42 2.87 -5.11 -1.92
N MET A 43 1.75 -5.67 -2.39
CA MET A 43 0.48 -4.93 -2.50
C MET A 43 0.04 -4.35 -1.15
N ILE A 44 0.12 -5.16 -0.08
CA ILE A 44 -0.25 -4.71 1.27
C ILE A 44 0.78 -3.72 1.82
N ARG A 45 2.08 -4.02 1.74
CA ARG A 45 3.15 -3.17 2.28
C ARG A 45 3.20 -1.81 1.60
N LEU A 46 3.18 -1.76 0.27
CA LEU A 46 3.13 -0.50 -0.46
C LEU A 46 1.79 0.23 -0.25
N GLY A 47 0.70 -0.52 -0.06
CA GLY A 47 -0.60 0.01 0.37
C GLY A 47 -0.49 0.86 1.63
N ILE A 48 0.11 0.27 2.66
CA ILE A 48 0.31 0.90 3.97
C ILE A 48 1.27 2.09 3.88
N HIS A 49 2.42 1.93 3.20
CA HIS A 49 3.44 2.99 3.17
C HIS A 49 3.03 4.21 2.33
N LEU A 50 2.35 3.98 1.20
CA LEU A 50 2.08 5.05 0.25
C LEU A 50 0.74 5.72 0.47
N GLY A 51 -0.27 4.96 0.91
CA GLY A 51 -1.65 5.46 1.04
C GLY A 51 -2.29 5.93 -0.27
N VAL A 52 -1.65 5.70 -1.42
CA VAL A 52 -2.11 6.17 -2.72
C VAL A 52 -3.36 5.44 -3.19
N ARG A 53 -4.10 6.04 -4.12
CA ARG A 53 -5.31 5.42 -4.71
C ARG A 53 -4.95 4.19 -5.53
N GLN A 54 -5.92 3.28 -5.71
CA GLN A 54 -5.68 2.02 -6.43
C GLN A 54 -5.14 2.24 -7.84
N ARG A 55 -5.59 3.29 -8.54
CA ARG A 55 -5.11 3.62 -9.87
C ARG A 55 -3.60 3.87 -9.87
N ASN A 56 -3.12 4.72 -8.96
CA ASN A 56 -1.72 5.10 -8.85
C ASN A 56 -0.83 3.89 -8.56
N MET A 57 -1.30 2.97 -7.71
CA MET A 57 -0.58 1.74 -7.42
C MET A 57 -0.58 0.74 -8.57
N ARG A 58 -1.72 0.60 -9.25
CA ARG A 58 -1.88 -0.31 -10.39
C ARG A 58 -1.06 0.12 -11.60
N GLU A 59 -0.98 1.42 -11.85
CA GLU A 59 -0.27 2.03 -12.97
C GLU A 59 1.18 2.42 -12.63
N LEU A 60 1.65 2.09 -11.41
CA LEU A 60 3.00 2.37 -10.97
C LEU A 60 3.99 1.61 -11.85
N LEU A 61 4.88 2.34 -12.52
CA LEU A 61 6.00 1.78 -13.27
C LEU A 61 7.14 1.45 -12.29
N PHE A 62 8.17 0.77 -12.77
CA PHE A 62 9.39 0.56 -11.99
C PHE A 62 10.63 0.75 -12.86
N CYS A 63 11.72 1.16 -12.22
CA CYS A 63 13.03 1.23 -12.81
C CYS A 63 13.96 0.32 -11.99
N PRO A 64 14.57 -0.71 -12.59
CA PRO A 64 15.61 -1.49 -11.94
C PRO A 64 16.73 -0.59 -11.42
N ARG A 65 17.36 -0.99 -10.31
CA ARG A 65 18.41 -0.20 -9.64
C ARG A 65 19.59 0.19 -10.55
N ASP A 66 19.86 -0.62 -11.57
CA ASP A 66 21.00 -0.48 -12.47
C ASP A 66 20.64 0.30 -13.75
N GLU A 67 19.43 0.83 -13.85
CA GLU A 67 18.92 1.57 -15.00
C GLU A 67 18.64 3.05 -14.66
N ALA A 68 18.57 3.87 -15.71
CA ALA A 68 18.22 5.28 -15.56
C ALA A 68 16.70 5.45 -15.44
N PRO A 69 16.18 6.07 -14.36
CA PRO A 69 14.75 6.28 -14.19
C PRO A 69 14.18 7.29 -15.20
N MET A 70 12.86 7.25 -15.40
CA MET A 70 12.19 8.26 -16.20
C MET A 70 12.29 9.65 -15.56
N SER A 71 12.42 10.65 -16.42
CA SER A 71 12.30 12.05 -15.98
C SER A 71 10.89 12.35 -15.50
N GLU A 72 10.77 13.30 -14.57
CA GLU A 72 9.49 13.74 -14.02
C GLU A 72 8.52 14.21 -15.12
N ARG A 73 9.03 14.90 -16.14
CA ARG A 73 8.26 15.32 -17.32
C ARG A 73 7.68 14.14 -18.12
N GLN A 74 8.44 13.04 -18.28
CA GLN A 74 7.93 11.84 -18.95
C GLN A 74 6.81 11.18 -18.14
N LEU A 75 6.95 11.15 -16.81
CA LEU A 75 5.93 10.63 -15.90
C LEU A 75 4.66 11.50 -15.90
N GLU A 76 4.82 12.82 -15.95
CA GLU A 76 3.69 13.77 -16.09
C GLU A 76 2.90 13.54 -17.37
N MET A 77 3.61 13.40 -18.50
CA MET A 77 2.98 13.10 -19.80
C MET A 77 2.19 11.79 -19.77
N ARG A 78 2.71 10.77 -19.06
CA ARG A 78 2.06 9.46 -18.89
C ARG A 78 1.00 9.45 -17.78
N ARG A 79 0.98 10.45 -16.91
CA ARG A 79 0.13 10.54 -15.72
C ARG A 79 0.22 9.29 -14.83
N CYS A 80 1.44 8.80 -14.62
CA CYS A 80 1.73 7.65 -13.75
C CYS A 80 2.97 7.91 -12.89
N GLY A 81 3.19 7.07 -11.89
CA GLY A 81 4.38 7.11 -11.05
C GLY A 81 5.42 6.05 -11.41
N GLU A 82 6.56 6.10 -10.73
CA GLU A 82 7.65 5.14 -10.86
C GLU A 82 8.24 4.80 -9.49
N LEU A 83 8.44 3.49 -9.24
CA LEU A 83 9.29 2.97 -8.17
C LEU A 83 10.72 2.86 -8.68
N ARG A 84 11.67 3.52 -8.02
CA ARG A 84 13.06 3.64 -8.50
C ARG A 84 14.05 3.75 -7.35
N TRP A 85 15.32 3.50 -7.63
CA TRP A 85 16.39 3.62 -6.64
C TRP A 85 16.90 5.07 -6.57
N SER A 86 16.89 5.68 -5.38
CA SER A 86 17.58 6.94 -5.11
C SER A 86 19.04 6.67 -4.74
N ASN A 87 19.97 7.07 -5.61
CA ASN A 87 21.41 7.01 -5.31
C ASN A 87 21.82 7.95 -4.17
N LYS A 88 21.13 9.09 -4.05
CA LYS A 88 21.40 10.09 -3.01
C LYS A 88 21.05 9.55 -1.63
N ASP A 89 19.85 8.98 -1.50
CA ASP A 89 19.29 8.56 -0.22
C ASP A 89 19.51 7.05 0.04
N LYS A 90 20.15 6.35 -0.91
CA LYS A 90 20.48 4.91 -0.87
C LYS A 90 19.27 4.04 -0.55
N GLY A 91 18.16 4.29 -1.23
CA GLY A 91 16.92 3.58 -0.97
C GLY A 91 15.91 3.62 -2.11
N TRP A 92 14.91 2.74 -2.03
CA TRP A 92 13.79 2.75 -2.95
C TRP A 92 12.87 3.94 -2.70
N GLU A 93 12.62 4.72 -3.74
CA GLU A 93 11.69 5.84 -3.72
C GLU A 93 10.52 5.60 -4.68
N VAL A 94 9.36 6.12 -4.30
CA VAL A 94 8.20 6.25 -5.19
C VAL A 94 8.03 7.71 -5.55
N LEU A 95 8.16 8.03 -6.85
CA LEU A 95 7.84 9.34 -7.39
C LEU A 95 6.55 9.27 -8.19
N ILE A 96 5.59 10.14 -7.86
CA ILE A 96 4.33 10.27 -8.59
C ILE A 96 4.07 11.76 -8.84
N PRO A 97 4.01 12.22 -10.11
CA PRO A 97 3.72 13.60 -10.41
C PRO A 97 2.31 13.99 -9.96
N ALA A 98 2.13 15.25 -9.54
CA ALA A 98 0.83 15.76 -9.12
C ALA A 98 -0.27 15.50 -10.17
N ALA A 99 0.08 15.65 -11.46
CA ALA A 99 -0.81 15.42 -12.60
C ALA A 99 -1.37 13.98 -12.72
N ALA A 100 -0.78 13.00 -12.04
CA ALA A 100 -1.30 11.64 -11.95
C ALA A 100 -2.43 11.49 -10.91
N PHE A 101 -2.56 12.43 -9.97
CA PHE A 101 -3.60 12.41 -8.95
C PHE A 101 -4.87 13.11 -9.42
N LYS A 102 -6.04 12.56 -9.02
CA LYS A 102 -7.35 13.19 -9.29
C LYS A 102 -7.47 14.59 -8.68
N ASN A 103 -6.80 14.82 -7.55
CA ASN A 103 -6.79 16.07 -6.79
C ASN A 103 -5.47 16.85 -6.98
N ALA A 104 -4.89 16.81 -8.19
CA ALA A 104 -3.65 17.50 -8.53
C ALA A 104 -3.64 19.00 -8.15
N THR A 105 -4.80 19.66 -8.21
CA THR A 105 -4.99 21.08 -7.89
C THR A 105 -5.26 21.36 -6.41
N SER A 106 -5.32 20.34 -5.56
CA SER A 106 -5.53 20.53 -4.12
C SER A 106 -4.30 21.16 -3.45
N SER A 107 -4.54 21.82 -2.32
CA SER A 107 -3.49 22.44 -1.50
C SER A 107 -2.39 21.47 -1.07
N PHE A 108 -2.70 20.16 -0.99
CA PHE A 108 -1.72 19.12 -0.68
C PHE A 108 -0.52 19.12 -1.64
N PHE A 109 -0.77 19.23 -2.95
CA PHE A 109 0.30 19.12 -3.93
C PHE A 109 1.05 20.43 -4.11
N GLY A 110 0.36 21.59 -4.10
CA GLY A 110 1.01 22.88 -4.35
C GLY A 110 1.90 22.88 -5.60
N ASN A 111 1.48 22.16 -6.65
CA ASN A 111 2.24 21.86 -7.88
C ASN A 111 3.56 21.09 -7.69
N ARG A 112 3.74 20.35 -6.60
CA ARG A 112 4.88 19.47 -6.36
C ARG A 112 4.49 18.01 -6.51
N SER A 113 5.44 17.19 -6.95
CA SER A 113 5.28 15.75 -7.04
C SER A 113 5.28 15.08 -5.67
N PHE A 114 4.51 14.00 -5.55
CA PHE A 114 4.61 13.09 -4.41
C PHE A 114 5.91 12.31 -4.51
N ARG A 115 6.75 12.41 -3.48
CA ARG A 115 7.98 11.64 -3.35
C ARG A 115 7.99 10.98 -1.98
N TYR A 116 8.18 9.66 -1.95
CA TYR A 116 8.22 8.90 -0.71
C TYR A 116 9.38 7.90 -0.73
N MET A 117 10.32 8.07 0.19
CA MET A 117 11.37 7.09 0.45
C MET A 117 10.78 5.93 1.24
N LEU A 118 10.78 4.73 0.67
CA LEU A 118 10.31 3.54 1.35
C LEU A 118 11.30 3.14 2.45
N PRO A 119 10.85 2.86 3.68
CA PRO A 119 11.74 2.38 4.72
C PRO A 119 12.05 0.89 4.51
N ASP A 120 13.31 0.48 4.69
CA ASP A 120 13.68 -0.92 4.61
C ASP A 120 13.38 -1.67 5.93
N LEU A 121 12.09 -1.81 6.23
CA LEU A 121 11.60 -2.51 7.42
C LEU A 121 11.01 -3.87 7.02
N GLY A 122 11.34 -4.93 7.75
CA GLY A 122 10.84 -6.29 7.47
C GLY A 122 11.19 -6.75 6.05
N ASP A 123 12.46 -6.57 5.68
CA ASP A 123 13.05 -6.99 4.40
C ASP A 123 12.36 -6.43 3.15
N LEU A 124 11.78 -5.24 3.24
CA LEU A 124 11.00 -4.65 2.15
C LEU A 124 11.85 -4.53 0.87
N TYR A 125 13.11 -4.10 0.98
CA TYR A 125 13.98 -3.93 -0.19
C TYR A 125 14.33 -5.27 -0.82
N HIS A 126 14.56 -6.29 -0.01
CA HIS A 126 14.78 -7.65 -0.49
C HIS A 126 13.59 -8.14 -1.32
N TYR A 127 12.35 -7.97 -0.83
CA TYR A 127 11.17 -8.40 -1.57
C TYR A 127 10.88 -7.55 -2.81
N ILE A 128 11.18 -6.25 -2.80
CA ILE A 128 11.08 -5.40 -4.00
C ILE A 128 12.05 -5.91 -5.08
N GLU A 129 13.32 -6.12 -4.73
CA GLU A 129 14.35 -6.61 -5.66
C GLU A 129 14.03 -8.02 -6.17
N ALA A 130 13.64 -8.93 -5.28
CA ALA A 130 13.24 -10.29 -5.65
C ALA A 130 12.02 -10.27 -6.59
N HIS A 131 11.08 -9.35 -6.35
CA HIS A 131 9.93 -9.18 -7.24
C HIS A 131 10.35 -8.71 -8.63
N ILE A 132 11.14 -7.64 -8.71
CA ILE A 132 11.61 -7.07 -9.97
C ILE A 132 12.42 -8.08 -10.78
N ARG A 133 13.38 -8.76 -10.15
CA ARG A 133 14.37 -9.60 -10.85
C ARG A 133 13.91 -11.03 -11.11
N VAL A 134 13.04 -11.58 -10.27
CA VAL A 134 12.67 -13.00 -10.30
C VAL A 134 11.18 -13.17 -10.46
N HIS A 135 10.38 -12.67 -9.51
CA HIS A 135 8.97 -13.05 -9.44
C HIS A 135 8.14 -12.47 -10.58
N ARG A 136 8.45 -11.26 -11.09
CA ARG A 136 7.76 -10.71 -12.27
C ARG A 136 7.91 -11.63 -13.47
N THR A 137 9.12 -12.10 -13.78
CA THR A 137 9.35 -13.03 -14.89
C THR A 137 8.58 -14.33 -14.71
N VAL A 138 8.53 -14.87 -13.48
CA VAL A 138 7.72 -16.07 -13.17
C VAL A 138 6.22 -15.83 -13.38
N LEU A 139 5.72 -14.64 -13.04
CA LEU A 139 4.31 -14.29 -13.22
C LEU A 139 3.96 -14.03 -14.67
N LEU A 140 4.85 -13.41 -15.45
CA LEU A 140 4.68 -13.12 -16.86
C LEU A 140 4.74 -14.38 -17.72
N GLY A 141 5.67 -15.30 -17.44
CA GLY A 141 5.95 -16.41 -18.34
C GLY A 141 6.29 -15.89 -19.73
N GLU A 142 5.50 -16.25 -20.73
CA GLU A 142 5.66 -15.81 -22.13
C GLU A 142 4.85 -14.54 -22.48
N ALA A 143 4.11 -13.96 -21.54
CA ALA A 143 3.33 -12.76 -21.79
C ALA A 143 4.21 -11.51 -21.94
N CYS A 144 3.78 -10.57 -22.78
CA CYS A 144 4.44 -9.28 -22.92
C CYS A 144 4.46 -8.51 -21.59
N ASP A 145 5.61 -7.94 -21.24
CA ASP A 145 5.77 -7.13 -20.04
C ASP A 145 5.09 -5.76 -20.22
N PRO A 146 4.10 -5.39 -19.39
CA PRO A 146 3.46 -4.07 -19.46
C PRO A 146 4.30 -2.93 -18.86
N GLY A 147 5.44 -3.21 -18.24
CA GLY A 147 6.29 -2.23 -17.55
C GLY A 147 5.76 -1.77 -16.19
N THR A 148 4.56 -2.19 -15.78
CA THR A 148 4.03 -1.90 -14.45
C THR A 148 4.69 -2.78 -13.39
N PHE A 149 4.86 -2.22 -12.20
CA PHE A 149 5.46 -2.91 -11.06
C PHE A 149 4.65 -4.16 -10.68
N PHE A 150 3.32 -4.03 -10.58
CA PHE A 150 2.42 -5.15 -10.36
C PHE A 150 1.94 -5.74 -11.68
N VAL A 151 2.02 -7.07 -11.79
CA VAL A 151 1.55 -7.84 -12.95
C VAL A 151 0.66 -9.01 -12.51
N LYS A 152 -0.33 -9.31 -13.34
CA LYS A 152 -1.15 -10.52 -13.19
C LYS A 152 -0.27 -11.74 -13.42
N THR A 153 -0.71 -12.83 -12.84
CA THR A 153 -0.24 -14.14 -13.24
C THR A 153 -0.78 -14.44 -14.64
N ALA A 154 0.09 -14.53 -15.64
CA ALA A 154 -0.29 -14.84 -17.01
C ALA A 154 -0.93 -16.23 -17.09
N LYS A 155 -1.92 -16.34 -17.97
CA LYS A 155 -2.62 -17.59 -18.29
C LYS A 155 -2.35 -17.90 -19.76
N SER A 156 -2.36 -19.18 -20.13
CA SER A 156 -2.21 -19.60 -21.53
C SER A 156 -3.22 -18.95 -22.47
N THR A 157 -4.41 -18.59 -21.95
CA THR A 157 -5.50 -17.96 -22.71
C THR A 157 -5.45 -16.44 -22.75
N SER A 158 -4.49 -15.78 -22.09
CA SER A 158 -4.40 -14.32 -22.06
C SER A 158 -2.96 -13.82 -21.99
N GLN A 159 -2.53 -13.14 -23.06
CA GLN A 159 -1.21 -12.52 -23.14
C GLN A 159 -1.13 -11.15 -22.45
N ASN A 160 -2.24 -10.61 -21.95
CA ASN A 160 -2.23 -9.33 -21.24
C ASN A 160 -2.00 -9.55 -19.74
N ALA A 161 -0.78 -9.30 -19.27
CA ALA A 161 -0.43 -9.37 -17.86
C ALA A 161 -0.71 -8.07 -17.07
N ALA A 162 -1.12 -6.98 -17.71
CA ALA A 162 -1.45 -5.74 -17.03
C ALA A 162 -2.73 -5.84 -16.19
N TYR A 163 -2.71 -5.23 -15.01
CA TYR A 163 -3.91 -5.08 -14.20
C TYR A 163 -4.81 -3.96 -14.74
N GLY A 164 -6.08 -4.26 -15.00
CA GLY A 164 -7.17 -3.29 -15.08
C GLY A 164 -7.80 -3.02 -13.71
N GLN A 165 -8.80 -2.13 -13.65
CA GLN A 165 -9.48 -1.76 -12.39
C GLN A 165 -10.09 -2.96 -11.66
N SER A 166 -10.94 -3.73 -12.35
CA SER A 166 -11.61 -4.91 -11.79
C SER A 166 -10.58 -5.96 -11.35
N SER A 167 -9.60 -6.28 -12.20
CA SER A 167 -8.61 -7.30 -11.88
C SER A 167 -7.69 -6.92 -10.72
N PHE A 168 -7.35 -5.63 -10.55
CA PHE A 168 -6.54 -5.18 -9.41
C PHE A 168 -7.34 -5.24 -8.11
N TYR A 169 -8.61 -4.82 -8.17
CA TYR A 169 -9.55 -4.94 -7.05
C TYR A 169 -9.69 -6.41 -6.62
N GLU A 170 -9.91 -7.33 -7.56
CA GLU A 170 -10.05 -8.75 -7.25
C GLU A 170 -8.75 -9.35 -6.72
N ALA A 171 -7.58 -8.99 -7.25
CA ALA A 171 -6.30 -9.45 -6.70
C ALA A 171 -6.10 -9.01 -5.25
N TRP A 172 -6.50 -7.78 -4.91
CA TRP A 172 -6.50 -7.30 -3.54
C TRP A 172 -7.48 -8.08 -2.67
N ARG A 173 -8.74 -8.20 -3.12
CA ARG A 173 -9.79 -8.91 -2.39
C ARG A 173 -9.42 -10.36 -2.12
N LEU A 174 -8.82 -11.05 -3.10
CA LEU A 174 -8.30 -12.42 -2.94
C LEU A 174 -7.14 -12.49 -1.95
N THR A 175 -6.26 -11.48 -1.93
CA THR A 175 -5.19 -11.37 -0.92
C THR A 175 -5.80 -11.26 0.48
N ILE A 176 -6.80 -10.41 0.66
CA ILE A 176 -7.52 -10.27 1.93
C ILE A 176 -8.26 -11.57 2.31
N GLN A 177 -8.96 -12.20 1.37
CA GLN A 177 -9.65 -13.46 1.65
C GLN A 177 -8.70 -14.57 2.09
N ARG A 178 -7.52 -14.66 1.46
CA ARG A 178 -6.56 -15.74 1.72
C ARG A 178 -5.75 -15.51 3.00
N TYR A 179 -5.30 -14.28 3.26
CA TYR A 179 -4.36 -13.98 4.33
C TYR A 179 -4.89 -13.01 5.38
N GLY A 180 -5.91 -12.21 5.04
CA GLY A 180 -6.50 -11.26 5.98
C GLY A 180 -7.54 -11.89 6.90
N ILE A 181 -8.45 -12.69 6.35
CA ILE A 181 -9.60 -13.24 7.10
C ILE A 181 -9.17 -14.46 7.90
N TYR A 182 -9.19 -14.35 9.23
CA TYR A 182 -8.88 -15.47 10.12
C TYR A 182 -9.94 -16.58 10.02
N ASN A 183 -9.49 -17.80 9.81
CA ASN A 183 -10.30 -19.02 9.79
C ASN A 183 -10.00 -19.87 11.04
N PRO A 184 -10.98 -20.06 11.94
CA PRO A 184 -10.78 -20.81 13.19
C PRO A 184 -10.51 -22.30 12.97
N TYR A 185 -10.93 -22.88 11.84
CA TYR A 185 -10.75 -24.31 11.56
C TYR A 185 -9.34 -24.64 11.05
N THR A 186 -8.65 -23.67 10.42
CA THR A 186 -7.30 -23.87 9.88
C THR A 186 -6.22 -23.12 10.66
N GLY A 187 -6.61 -22.20 11.55
CA GLY A 187 -5.69 -21.32 12.26
C GLY A 187 -4.94 -20.34 11.34
N ARG A 188 -5.41 -20.15 10.10
CA ARG A 188 -4.80 -19.25 9.10
C ARG A 188 -5.60 -17.96 8.95
N GLY A 189 -4.96 -16.95 8.39
CA GLY A 189 -5.49 -15.60 8.23
C GLY A 189 -5.15 -14.73 9.45
N ALA A 190 -4.97 -13.43 9.24
CA ALA A 190 -4.42 -12.55 10.27
C ALA A 190 -5.46 -12.01 11.26
N ILE A 191 -6.70 -11.76 10.81
CA ILE A 191 -7.64 -10.87 11.52
C ILE A 191 -9.02 -11.53 11.65
N ARG A 192 -9.47 -11.70 12.90
CA ARG A 192 -10.81 -12.22 13.22
C ARG A 192 -11.89 -11.22 12.83
N GLY A 193 -12.97 -11.70 12.21
CA GLY A 193 -14.10 -10.87 11.80
C GLY A 193 -13.81 -9.90 10.66
N LEU A 194 -12.65 -10.01 9.99
CA LEU A 194 -12.36 -9.24 8.79
C LEU A 194 -13.25 -9.71 7.64
N LEU A 195 -13.80 -8.75 6.89
CA LEU A 195 -14.57 -9.03 5.68
C LEU A 195 -13.71 -8.80 4.43
N PRO A 196 -14.00 -9.50 3.32
CA PRO A 196 -13.35 -9.25 2.03
C PRO A 196 -13.55 -7.79 1.61
N HIS A 197 -12.48 -7.16 1.16
CA HIS A 197 -12.52 -5.76 0.75
C HIS A 197 -11.42 -5.44 -0.28
N GLY A 198 -11.54 -4.28 -0.92
CA GLY A 198 -10.60 -3.82 -1.93
C GLY A 198 -9.58 -2.80 -1.42
N PRO A 199 -8.73 -2.29 -2.31
CA PRO A 199 -7.63 -1.37 -1.97
C PRO A 199 -8.07 -0.03 -1.38
N HIS A 200 -9.36 0.34 -1.43
CA HIS A 200 -9.81 1.60 -0.86
C HIS A 200 -9.72 1.60 0.68
N ASN A 201 -10.02 0.46 1.32
CA ASN A 201 -10.07 0.35 2.77
C ASN A 201 -8.72 0.62 3.46
N ILE A 202 -7.59 0.43 2.78
CA ILE A 202 -6.29 0.78 3.38
C ILE A 202 -6.18 2.28 3.62
N ARG A 203 -6.80 3.11 2.78
CA ARG A 203 -6.83 4.56 2.97
C ARG A 203 -7.66 4.92 4.20
N ASP A 204 -8.80 4.25 4.42
CA ASP A 204 -9.61 4.41 5.63
C ASP A 204 -8.80 4.01 6.88
N VAL A 205 -8.07 2.89 6.81
CA VAL A 205 -7.22 2.40 7.90
C VAL A 205 -6.10 3.40 8.22
N LEU A 206 -5.40 3.93 7.21
CA LEU A 206 -4.33 4.91 7.38
C LEU A 206 -4.85 6.22 7.96
N ALA A 207 -5.90 6.79 7.36
CA ALA A 207 -6.49 8.03 7.83
C ALA A 207 -7.01 7.90 9.26
N THR A 208 -7.68 6.79 9.59
CA THR A 208 -8.18 6.52 10.94
C THR A 208 -7.04 6.36 11.94
N HIS A 209 -5.97 5.62 11.59
CA HIS A 209 -4.83 5.43 12.48
C HIS A 209 -4.13 6.76 12.79
N VAL A 210 -3.81 7.55 11.76
CA VAL A 210 -3.17 8.86 11.95
C VAL A 210 -4.07 9.80 12.76
N LEU A 211 -5.39 9.77 12.52
CA LEU A 211 -6.33 10.58 13.27
C LEU A 211 -6.44 10.14 14.75
N LYS A 212 -6.36 8.85 15.06
CA LYS A 212 -6.33 8.34 16.44
C LYS A 212 -5.05 8.74 17.17
N GLU A 213 -3.91 8.71 16.48
CA GLU A 213 -2.62 9.07 17.08
C GLU A 213 -2.46 10.58 17.30
N THR A 214 -2.96 11.38 16.35
CA THR A 214 -2.60 12.81 16.29
C THR A 214 -3.78 13.75 16.57
N GLY A 215 -5.03 13.28 16.41
CA GLY A 215 -6.22 14.11 16.41
C GLY A 215 -6.33 15.08 15.23
N SER A 216 -5.40 15.05 14.28
CA SER A 216 -5.32 16.02 13.18
C SER A 216 -5.86 15.45 11.87
N TYR A 217 -6.95 16.03 11.38
CA TYR A 217 -7.48 15.74 10.05
C TYR A 217 -6.51 16.12 8.93
N GLU A 218 -5.67 17.14 9.16
CA GLU A 218 -4.65 17.56 8.20
C GLU A 218 -3.56 16.50 8.06
N GLN A 219 -3.01 16.01 9.17
CA GLN A 219 -2.00 14.95 9.14
C GLN A 219 -2.57 13.64 8.55
N ALA A 220 -3.83 13.32 8.87
CA ALA A 220 -4.53 12.19 8.26
C ALA A 220 -4.71 12.39 6.74
N GLY A 221 -5.00 13.61 6.29
CA GLY A 221 -5.07 13.97 4.87
C GLY A 221 -3.74 13.75 4.16
N TYR A 222 -2.62 14.13 4.79
CA TYR A 222 -1.29 13.92 4.24
C TYR A 222 -0.97 12.44 4.00
N ALA A 223 -1.38 11.56 4.92
CA ALA A 223 -1.17 10.12 4.82
C ALA A 223 -1.88 9.49 3.60
N ILE A 224 -2.92 10.12 3.08
CA ILE A 224 -3.69 9.62 1.93
C ILE A 224 -3.73 10.60 0.75
N GLN A 225 -2.91 11.65 0.78
CA GLN A 225 -2.85 12.70 -0.24
C GLN A 225 -4.24 13.28 -0.55
N ASP A 226 -4.96 13.67 0.50
CA ASP A 226 -6.30 14.29 0.43
C ASP A 226 -6.39 15.51 1.36
N THR A 227 -7.47 16.30 1.25
CA THR A 227 -7.67 17.48 2.11
C THR A 227 -8.27 17.08 3.47
N ALA A 228 -8.03 17.90 4.50
CA ALA A 228 -8.61 17.69 5.83
C ALA A 228 -10.15 17.57 5.78
N ASP A 229 -10.80 18.41 4.98
CA ASP A 229 -12.25 18.38 4.79
C ASP A 229 -12.73 17.06 4.19
N ALA A 230 -12.03 16.54 3.17
CA ALA A 230 -12.36 15.26 2.57
C ALA A 230 -12.19 14.11 3.58
N VAL A 231 -11.17 14.16 4.44
CA VAL A 231 -10.98 13.19 5.53
C VAL A 231 -12.13 13.22 6.52
N ALA A 232 -12.50 14.42 6.98
CA ALA A 232 -13.60 14.60 7.92
C ALA A 232 -14.93 14.08 7.38
N GLN A 233 -15.19 14.25 6.08
CA GLN A 233 -16.42 13.81 5.43
C GLN A 233 -16.45 12.31 5.11
N HIS A 234 -15.32 11.70 4.73
CA HIS A 234 -15.32 10.38 4.09
C HIS A 234 -14.53 9.30 4.83
N TYR A 235 -13.57 9.67 5.68
CA TYR A 235 -12.57 8.73 6.22
C TYR A 235 -12.50 8.72 7.75
N GLY A 236 -13.01 9.74 8.43
CA GLY A 236 -12.88 9.93 9.87
C GLY A 236 -13.91 9.18 10.73
N ARG A 237 -13.67 7.89 11.05
CA ARG A 237 -14.33 7.26 12.22
C ARG A 237 -13.63 7.67 13.51
N PHE A 238 -13.80 8.92 13.92
CA PHE A 238 -13.26 9.46 15.17
C PHE A 238 -14.37 9.62 16.21
N LEU A 239 -14.63 8.52 16.93
CA LEU A 239 -15.69 8.43 17.95
C LEU A 239 -15.45 9.40 19.12
N PRO A 240 -16.51 9.81 19.85
CA PRO A 240 -16.38 10.67 21.03
C PRO A 240 -15.36 10.16 22.06
N GLU A 241 -15.31 8.86 22.30
CA GLU A 241 -14.35 8.21 23.22
C GLU A 241 -12.89 8.49 22.83
N ASN A 242 -12.56 8.41 21.53
CA ASN A 242 -11.22 8.70 21.04
C ASN A 242 -10.83 10.17 21.27
N LYS A 243 -11.80 11.10 21.12
CA LYS A 243 -11.60 12.53 21.39
C LYS A 243 -11.30 12.77 22.86
N VAL A 244 -12.07 12.15 23.75
CA VAL A 244 -11.89 12.27 25.20
C VAL A 244 -10.56 11.66 25.63
N ALA A 245 -10.19 10.48 25.11
CA ALA A 245 -8.91 9.84 25.41
C ALA A 245 -7.71 10.69 24.95
N LEU A 246 -7.80 11.31 23.77
CA LEU A 246 -6.74 12.19 23.28
C LEU A 246 -6.63 13.48 24.13
N ALA A 247 -7.76 14.09 24.47
CA ALA A 247 -7.78 15.25 25.37
C ALA A 247 -7.19 14.89 26.75
N ALA A 248 -7.54 13.72 27.28
CA ALA A 248 -7.01 13.23 28.55
C ALA A 248 -5.48 13.06 28.50
N LYS A 249 -4.91 12.53 27.40
CA LYS A 249 -3.44 12.44 27.23
C LYS A 249 -2.76 13.82 27.35
N VAL A 250 -3.34 14.85 26.72
CA VAL A 250 -2.79 16.21 26.77
C VAL A 250 -2.91 16.81 28.18
N ILE A 251 -4.07 16.66 28.82
CA ILE A 251 -4.31 17.16 30.18
C ILE A 251 -3.40 16.43 31.18
N ASN A 252 -3.24 15.11 31.04
CA ASN A 252 -2.45 14.30 31.97
C ASN A 252 -0.96 14.63 31.96
N ARG A 253 -0.40 15.09 30.84
CA ARG A 253 1.00 15.57 30.77
C ARG A 253 1.30 16.72 31.72
N VAL A 254 0.29 17.54 32.08
CA VAL A 254 0.47 18.62 33.06
C VAL A 254 0.77 18.07 34.45
N TRP A 255 0.18 16.91 34.79
CA TRP A 255 0.39 16.25 36.07
C TRP A 255 1.68 15.42 36.11
N GLU A 256 2.18 14.95 34.97
CA GLU A 256 3.47 14.24 34.87
C GLU A 256 4.69 15.18 34.93
N ALA A 257 4.49 16.48 34.64
CA ALA A 257 5.53 17.49 34.63
C ALA A 257 5.60 18.33 35.94
N ALA A 258 4.76 18.02 36.92
CA ALA A 258 4.70 18.64 38.24
C ALA A 258 5.34 17.73 39.30
#